data_AF-A0A7Y1UZ07-F1
#
_entry.id   AF-A0A7Y1UZ07-F1
#
_cell.length_a   1.000
_cell.length_b   1.000
_cell.length_c   1.000
_cell.angle_alpha   90.00
_cell.angle_beta   90.00
_cell.angle_gamma   90.00
#
_symmetry.space_group_name_H-M   'P 1'
#
loop_
_entity.id
_entity.type
_entity.pdbx_description
1 polymer ?
#
loop_
_entity_poly.entity_id
_entity_poly.type
_entity_poly.pdbx_seq_one_letter_code
_entity_poly.pdbx_strand_id
1 'polypeptide(L)'
;GDAFTLRNAGARVTEAAALEVAMVWTLMTMATGQAPDMELVIIQHTQCGMARFAAPEVAEMVTNRFGSSYVVDTYGIPSLEQSLAADVERLRANPVVPRELRVSGHIYDITTGGLTEVVPTLTLG
;
A
#
# COMPACT_ATOMS: atom_id res chain seq x y z
N GLY A 1 -12.59 -17.20 -6.64
CA GLY A 1 -11.48 -17.02 -5.70
C GLY A 1 -11.90 -15.99 -4.69
N ASP A 2 -11.38 -16.07 -3.47
CA ASP A 2 -11.91 -15.30 -2.33
C ASP A 2 -11.29 -13.90 -2.19
N ALA A 3 -10.13 -13.67 -2.82
CA ALA A 3 -9.46 -12.38 -2.85
C ALA A 3 -8.70 -12.19 -4.17
N PHE A 4 -8.59 -10.94 -4.63
CA PHE A 4 -7.57 -10.56 -5.59
C PHE A 4 -6.30 -10.17 -4.84
N THR A 5 -5.12 -10.37 -5.45
CA THR A 5 -3.84 -10.07 -4.81
C THR A 5 -2.99 -9.17 -5.69
N LEU A 6 -2.57 -8.03 -5.16
CA LEU A 6 -1.61 -7.13 -5.79
C LEU A 6 -0.28 -7.21 -5.03
N ARG A 7 0.84 -7.23 -5.75
CA ARG A 7 2.18 -7.21 -5.14
C ARG A 7 3.10 -6.23 -5.86
N ASN A 8 3.79 -5.41 -5.08
CA ASN A 8 4.88 -4.56 -5.55
C ASN A 8 5.98 -4.45 -4.47
N ALA A 9 7.01 -3.65 -4.73
CA ALA A 9 8.07 -3.43 -3.76
C ALA A 9 7.51 -2.75 -2.51
N GLY A 10 7.62 -3.43 -1.36
CA GLY A 10 7.21 -2.88 -0.06
C GLY A 10 5.71 -2.79 0.19
N ALA A 11 4.86 -3.38 -0.67
CA ALA A 11 3.40 -3.25 -0.59
C ALA A 11 2.93 -1.78 -0.54
N ARG A 12 3.62 -0.93 -1.31
CA ARG A 12 3.41 0.51 -1.32
C ARG A 12 2.20 0.90 -2.15
N VAL A 13 1.43 1.86 -1.69
CA VAL A 13 0.35 2.44 -2.50
C VAL A 13 0.97 3.44 -3.47
N THR A 14 1.33 2.94 -4.65
CA THR A 14 1.73 3.75 -5.80
C THR A 14 0.50 4.16 -6.60
N GLU A 15 0.64 5.13 -7.51
CA GLU A 15 -0.43 5.50 -8.45
C GLU A 15 -0.95 4.28 -9.23
N ALA A 16 -0.05 3.41 -9.70
CA ALA A 16 -0.45 2.18 -10.40
C ALA A 16 -1.27 1.24 -9.49
N ALA A 17 -0.84 1.04 -8.24
CA ALA A 17 -1.57 0.19 -7.30
C ALA A 17 -2.95 0.77 -6.95
N ALA A 18 -3.05 2.08 -6.75
CA ALA A 18 -4.31 2.77 -6.50
C ALA A 18 -5.27 2.66 -7.70
N LEU A 19 -4.75 2.80 -8.93
CA LEU A 19 -5.52 2.62 -10.17
C LEU A 19 -6.04 1.19 -10.32
N GLU A 20 -5.22 0.18 -10.02
CA GLU A 20 -5.64 -1.22 -10.07
C GLU A 20 -6.77 -1.52 -9.08
N VAL A 21 -6.67 -1.03 -7.84
CA VAL A 21 -7.73 -1.16 -6.82
C VAL A 21 -9.02 -0.47 -7.30
N ALA A 22 -8.92 0.78 -7.76
CA ALA A 22 -10.07 1.54 -8.26
C ALA A 22 -10.75 0.85 -9.45
N MET A 23 -9.96 0.27 -10.36
CA MET A 23 -10.46 -0.48 -11.50
C MET A 23 -11.22 -1.73 -11.07
N VAL A 24 -10.66 -2.54 -10.17
CA VAL A 24 -11.32 -3.76 -9.66
C VAL A 24 -12.66 -3.40 -8.98
N TRP A 25 -12.66 -2.39 -8.12
CA TRP A 25 -13.89 -1.92 -7.46
C TRP A 25 -14.94 -1.47 -8.48
N THR A 26 -14.53 -0.68 -9.47
CA THR A 26 -15.42 -0.15 -10.51
C THR A 26 -16.04 -1.28 -11.34
N LEU A 27 -15.23 -2.25 -11.79
CA LEU A 27 -15.72 -3.39 -12.58
C LEU A 27 -16.69 -4.25 -11.78
N MET A 28 -16.43 -4.49 -10.50
CA MET A 28 -17.35 -5.23 -9.63
C MET A 28 -18.66 -4.46 -9.39
N THR A 29 -18.57 -3.14 -9.26
CA THR A 29 -19.76 -2.29 -9.16
C THR A 29 -20.61 -2.37 -10.42
N MET A 30 -19.99 -2.31 -11.60
CA MET A 30 -20.69 -2.44 -12.89
C MET A 30 -21.31 -3.83 -13.09
N ALA A 31 -20.62 -4.89 -12.65
CA ALA A 31 -21.09 -6.27 -12.81
C ALA A 31 -22.29 -6.60 -11.91
N THR A 32 -22.37 -6.00 -10.72
CA THR A 32 -23.40 -6.29 -9.71
C THR A 32 -24.48 -5.21 -9.61
N GLY A 33 -24.21 -4.01 -10.13
CA GLY A 33 -25.06 -2.83 -9.96
C GLY A 33 -25.01 -2.24 -8.54
N GLN A 34 -24.11 -2.70 -7.67
CA GLN A 34 -24.00 -2.30 -6.27
C GLN A 34 -22.54 -2.17 -5.86
N ALA A 35 -22.24 -1.39 -4.83
CA ALA A 35 -20.89 -1.33 -4.28
C ALA A 35 -20.47 -2.74 -3.79
N PRO A 36 -19.26 -3.22 -4.13
CA PRO A 36 -18.80 -4.52 -3.69
C PRO A 36 -18.59 -4.52 -2.17
N ASP A 37 -18.99 -5.61 -1.51
CA ASP A 37 -18.58 -5.87 -0.13
C ASP A 37 -17.12 -6.34 -0.13
N MET A 38 -16.21 -5.37 -0.17
CA MET A 38 -14.78 -5.59 -0.31
C MET A 38 -14.01 -4.73 0.68
N GLU A 39 -12.92 -5.29 1.17
CA GLU A 39 -11.92 -4.60 1.95
C GLU A 39 -10.56 -4.74 1.27
N LEU A 40 -9.84 -3.63 1.14
CA LEU A 40 -8.44 -3.63 0.76
C LEU A 40 -7.59 -3.82 2.02
N VAL A 41 -6.84 -4.92 2.07
CA VAL A 41 -5.91 -5.20 3.17
C VAL A 41 -4.48 -4.93 2.69
N ILE A 42 -3.82 -3.91 3.23
CA ILE A 42 -2.42 -3.59 2.92
C ILE A 42 -1.52 -4.35 3.90
N ILE A 43 -0.68 -5.26 3.37
CA ILE A 43 0.20 -6.09 4.19
C ILE A 43 1.66 -5.76 3.88
N GLN A 44 2.29 -4.97 4.76
CA GLN A 44 3.75 -4.81 4.79
C GLN A 44 4.38 -5.89 5.67
N HIS A 45 5.71 -6.00 5.69
CA HIS A 45 6.36 -7.03 6.49
C HIS A 45 7.67 -6.59 7.14
N THR A 46 8.02 -7.22 8.26
CA THR A 46 9.31 -7.02 8.94
C THR A 46 10.48 -7.40 8.03
N GLN A 47 11.64 -6.77 8.20
CA GLN A 47 12.84 -7.00 7.38
C GLN A 47 12.61 -6.73 5.87
N CYS A 48 11.72 -5.80 5.53
CA CYS A 48 11.50 -5.40 4.14
C CYS A 48 12.78 -4.78 3.55
N GLY A 49 13.15 -5.18 2.33
CA GLY A 49 14.30 -4.62 1.63
C GLY A 49 14.20 -3.11 1.39
N MET A 50 12.97 -2.59 1.26
CA MET A 50 12.70 -1.15 1.10
C MET A 50 12.94 -0.35 2.38
N ALA A 51 13.04 -1.01 3.55
CA ALA A 51 13.41 -0.34 4.78
C ALA A 51 14.87 0.15 4.80
N ARG A 52 15.72 -0.38 3.90
CA ARG A 52 17.10 0.08 3.75
C ARG A 52 17.21 1.52 3.28
N PHE A 53 16.16 2.10 2.67
CA PHE A 53 16.15 3.51 2.29
C PHE A 53 16.08 4.47 3.49
N ALA A 54 15.86 3.96 4.71
CA ALA A 54 16.07 4.73 5.93
C ALA A 54 17.53 5.17 6.13
N ALA A 55 18.49 4.41 5.56
CA ALA A 55 19.90 4.74 5.59
C ALA A 55 20.22 5.80 4.51
N PRO A 56 20.65 7.01 4.89
CA PRO A 56 20.87 8.11 3.94
C PRO A 56 21.83 7.75 2.81
N GLU A 57 22.89 6.98 3.10
CA GLU A 57 23.87 6.54 2.11
C GLU A 57 23.27 5.61 1.05
N VAL A 58 22.29 4.77 1.42
CA VAL A 58 21.59 3.89 0.49
C VAL A 58 20.62 4.72 -0.36
N ALA A 59 19.88 5.62 0.26
CA ALA A 59 18.97 6.53 -0.43
C ALA A 59 19.72 7.41 -1.46
N GLU A 60 20.87 7.98 -1.08
CA GLU A 60 21.72 8.77 -1.96
C GLU A 60 22.29 7.93 -3.10
N MET A 61 22.80 6.72 -2.82
CA MET A 61 23.33 5.82 -3.84
C MET A 61 22.26 5.46 -4.89
N VAL A 62 21.04 5.15 -4.46
CA VAL A 62 19.91 4.86 -5.36
C VAL A 62 19.52 6.12 -6.14
N THR A 63 19.39 7.26 -5.47
CA THR A 63 19.07 8.54 -6.12
C THR A 63 20.07 8.87 -7.23
N ASN A 64 21.36 8.76 -6.95
CA ASN A 64 22.43 8.98 -7.92
C ASN A 64 22.39 7.96 -9.07
N ARG A 65 22.09 6.69 -8.77
CA ARG A 65 22.01 5.62 -9.79
C ARG A 65 20.85 5.81 -10.77
N PHE A 66 19.72 6.32 -10.29
CA PHE A 66 18.50 6.55 -11.08
C PHE A 66 18.36 7.99 -11.59
N GLY A 67 19.22 8.91 -11.14
CA GLY A 67 19.20 10.33 -11.50
C GLY A 67 18.05 11.11 -10.87
N SER A 68 17.35 10.54 -9.88
CA SER A 68 16.19 11.14 -9.21
C SER A 68 15.88 10.41 -7.90
N SER A 69 15.36 11.14 -6.89
CA SER A 69 14.88 10.56 -5.63
C SER A 69 13.55 9.82 -5.78
N TYR A 70 12.89 9.89 -6.95
CA TYR A 70 11.55 9.35 -7.18
C TYR A 70 11.38 7.89 -6.71
N VAL A 71 12.38 7.03 -6.94
CA VAL A 71 12.33 5.63 -6.48
C VAL A 71 12.35 5.54 -4.96
N VAL A 72 13.21 6.33 -4.31
CA VAL A 72 13.32 6.39 -2.84
C VAL A 72 12.03 6.93 -2.24
N ASP A 73 11.51 8.02 -2.78
CA ASP A 73 10.30 8.70 -2.29
C ASP A 73 9.05 7.81 -2.46
N THR A 74 8.97 7.07 -3.56
CA THR A 74 7.84 6.19 -3.87
C THR A 74 7.87 4.94 -3.00
N TYR A 75 9.03 4.29 -2.90
CA TYR A 75 9.12 2.94 -2.35
C TYR A 75 9.72 2.83 -0.95
N GLY A 76 10.34 3.89 -0.42
CA GLY A 76 11.04 3.85 0.87
C GLY A 76 10.13 3.66 2.08
N ILE A 77 10.56 2.78 2.99
CA ILE A 77 9.86 2.43 4.23
C ILE A 77 10.74 2.76 5.44
N PRO A 78 10.85 4.03 5.86
CA PRO A 78 11.68 4.38 7.01
C PRO A 78 11.12 3.85 8.35
N SER A 79 9.80 3.76 8.46
CA SER A 79 9.07 3.05 9.52
C SER A 79 7.89 2.35 8.85
N LEU A 80 7.62 1.10 9.23
CA LEU A 80 6.51 0.31 8.68
C LEU A 80 5.17 0.98 9.02
N GLU A 81 4.98 1.36 10.27
CA GLU A 81 3.75 1.95 10.77
C GLU A 81 3.46 3.30 10.09
N GLN A 82 4.47 4.17 10.02
CA GLN A 82 4.33 5.49 9.38
C GLN A 82 4.10 5.35 7.87
N SER A 83 4.81 4.41 7.24
CA SER A 83 4.67 4.12 5.81
C SER A 83 3.27 3.62 5.46
N LEU A 84 2.76 2.69 6.27
CA LEU A 84 1.45 2.10 6.11
C LEU A 84 0.34 3.13 6.32
N ALA A 85 0.46 3.98 7.35
CA ALA A 85 -0.45 5.10 7.54
C ALA A 85 -0.42 6.07 6.34
N ALA A 86 0.77 6.42 5.84
CA ALA A 86 0.91 7.26 4.66
C ALA A 86 0.32 6.61 3.39
N ASP A 87 0.43 5.29 3.24
CA ASP A 87 -0.18 4.55 2.14
C ASP A 87 -1.72 4.61 2.19
N VAL A 88 -2.32 4.53 3.38
CA VAL A 88 -3.77 4.73 3.57
C VAL A 88 -4.17 6.17 3.22
N GLU A 89 -3.38 7.17 3.64
CA GLU A 89 -3.64 8.57 3.25
C GLU A 89 -3.50 8.80 1.74
N ARG A 90 -2.58 8.09 1.05
CA ARG A 90 -2.48 8.16 -0.42
C ARG A 90 -3.75 7.64 -1.08
N LEU A 91 -4.31 6.53 -0.61
CA LEU A 91 -5.61 6.04 -1.10
C LEU A 91 -6.71 7.07 -0.86
N ARG A 92 -6.78 7.63 0.36
CA ARG A 92 -7.76 8.67 0.68
C ARG A 92 -7.59 9.92 -0.17
N ALA A 93 -6.37 10.34 -0.47
CA ALA A 93 -6.12 11.54 -1.28
C ALA A 93 -6.37 11.30 -2.77
N ASN A 94 -6.34 10.05 -3.24
CA ASN A 94 -6.44 9.74 -4.67
C ASN A 94 -7.90 9.91 -5.17
N PRO A 95 -8.14 10.78 -6.17
CA PRO A 95 -9.50 11.09 -6.64
C PRO A 95 -10.20 9.95 -7.38
N VAL A 96 -9.45 8.94 -7.86
CA VAL A 96 -10.05 7.79 -8.55
C VAL A 96 -10.43 6.67 -7.59
N VAL A 97 -9.95 6.71 -6.34
CA VAL A 97 -10.23 5.68 -5.34
C VAL A 97 -11.62 5.94 -4.74
N PRO A 98 -12.53 4.95 -4.74
CA PRO A 98 -13.87 5.07 -4.15
C PRO A 98 -13.83 5.42 -2.67
N ARG A 99 -14.73 6.31 -2.23
CA ARG A 99 -14.77 6.78 -0.84
C ARG A 99 -15.35 5.72 0.10
N GLU A 100 -16.17 4.83 -0.43
CA GLU A 100 -16.81 3.74 0.28
C GLU A 100 -15.86 2.54 0.50
N LEU A 101 -14.66 2.55 -0.11
CA LEU A 101 -13.68 1.49 0.06
C LEU A 101 -13.26 1.38 1.53
N ARG A 102 -13.37 0.17 2.08
CA ARG A 102 -12.84 -0.18 3.39
C ARG A 102 -11.37 -0.56 3.24
N VAL A 103 -10.51 -0.07 4.13
CA VAL A 103 -9.07 -0.33 4.13
C VAL A 103 -8.60 -0.67 5.53
N SER A 104 -7.75 -1.69 5.64
CA SER A 104 -6.97 -2.00 6.84
C SER A 104 -5.50 -2.17 6.49
N GLY A 105 -4.65 -1.98 7.50
CA GLY A 105 -3.20 -2.05 7.35
C GLY A 105 -2.58 -2.97 8.37
N HIS A 106 -1.73 -3.88 7.90
CA HIS A 106 -1.11 -4.91 8.72
C HIS A 106 0.39 -5.03 8.48
N ILE A 107 1.10 -5.45 9.53
CA ILE A 107 2.51 -5.85 9.47
C ILE A 107 2.58 -7.36 9.69
N TYR A 108 3.10 -8.05 8.70
CA TYR A 108 3.45 -9.46 8.77
C TYR A 108 4.87 -9.64 9.30
N ASP A 109 5.03 -10.35 10.41
CA ASP A 109 6.33 -10.73 10.94
C ASP A 109 6.82 -12.00 10.23
N ILE A 110 7.83 -11.85 9.40
CA ILE A 110 8.38 -12.96 8.60
C ILE A 110 9.11 -14.01 9.44
N THR A 111 9.47 -13.68 10.69
CA THR A 111 10.19 -14.56 11.61
C THR A 111 9.21 -15.45 12.37
N THR A 112 8.11 -14.87 12.84
CA THR A 112 7.12 -15.57 13.68
C THR A 112 5.90 -16.08 12.91
N GLY A 113 5.63 -15.52 11.72
CA GLY A 113 4.39 -15.75 10.98
C GLY A 113 3.19 -14.98 11.54
N GLY A 114 3.40 -14.12 12.54
CA GLY A 114 2.36 -13.29 13.14
C GLY A 114 1.91 -12.17 12.20
N LEU A 115 0.64 -11.78 12.29
CA LEU A 115 0.08 -10.63 11.60
C LEU A 115 -0.44 -9.64 12.64
N THR A 116 0.11 -8.43 12.62
CA THR A 116 -0.28 -7.37 13.55
C THR A 116 -1.07 -6.31 12.81
N GLU A 117 -2.27 -6.01 13.29
CA GLU A 117 -3.03 -4.87 12.81
C GLU A 117 -2.43 -3.58 13.36
N VAL A 118 -2.16 -2.63 12.46
CA VAL A 118 -1.58 -1.32 12.79
C VAL A 118 -2.54 -0.20 12.40
N VAL A 119 -3.26 -0.38 11.30
CA VAL A 119 -4.38 0.49 10.91
C VAL A 119 -5.65 -0.35 10.96
N PRO A 120 -6.54 -0.12 11.95
CA PRO A 120 -7.84 -0.76 12.00
C PRO A 120 -8.66 -0.47 10.75
N THR A 121 -9.55 -1.38 10.39
CA THR A 121 -10.44 -1.19 9.24
C THR A 121 -11.20 0.13 9.35
N LEU A 122 -11.07 0.95 8.30
CA LEU A 122 -11.75 2.23 8.17
C LEU A 122 -12.31 2.40 6.75
N THR A 123 -13.37 3.20 6.63
CA THR A 123 -13.86 3.68 5.33
C THR A 123 -13.08 4.94 4.94
N LEU A 124 -12.72 5.08 3.66
CA LEU A 124 -11.88 6.21 3.22
C LEU A 124 -12.60 7.57 3.25
N GLY A 125 -13.92 7.58 3.04
CA GLY A 125 -14.81 8.75 3.01
C GLY A 125 -15.29 9.23 4.37
#